data_AF-A0A5P5ZNA8-F1
#
_entry.id   AF-A0A5P5ZNA8-F1
#
_cell.length_a   1.000
_cell.length_b   1.000
_cell.length_c   1.000
_cell.angle_alpha   90.00
_cell.angle_beta   90.00
_cell.angle_gamma   90.00
#
_symmetry.space_group_name_H-M   'P 1'
#
loop_
_entity.id
_entity.type
_entity.pdbx_description
1 polymer ?
#
loop_
_entity_poly.entity_id
_entity_poly.type
_entity_poly.pdbx_seq_one_letter_code
_entity_poly.pdbx_strand_id
1 'polypeptide(L)'
;MKRILLGFVLIGTQSSLSAQESDREIYSRAVFTMNDGSEKPVLFYRYTYPTQSLYTYIEGSDIHNFEYKLEAESKILKINAEEVKKVRFMDEYEDEILGLERLQLKAVNIKGEIVDKAYDSWQPLLYDGKIKIYGSTSYNCTNNACSYANTRIYIRNAKDDFAIMPIDYDRLNLFNMGKVDEKMVEAFRMVGGGCADFNIYLESLQNKLRDREFRKQYSQEWLAIFRKSIKEGRARRKGKATTNNTIAENMMEFYMKMYTGIVFEYEKNCKH
;
A
#
# COMPACT_ATOMS: atom_id res chain seq x y z
N MET A 1 1.80 -4.52 24.22
CA MET A 1 1.54 -5.28 22.97
C MET A 1 0.40 -4.60 22.23
N LYS A 2 0.71 -3.72 21.26
CA LYS A 2 -0.30 -3.17 20.36
C LYS A 2 -0.72 -4.28 19.39
N ARG A 3 -2.03 -4.54 19.30
CA ARG A 3 -2.61 -5.53 18.39
C ARG A 3 -2.25 -5.15 16.96
N ILE A 4 -1.59 -6.06 16.23
CA ILE A 4 -1.51 -5.98 14.77
C ILE A 4 -2.92 -6.32 14.28
N LEU A 5 -3.72 -5.29 14.00
CA LEU A 5 -4.99 -5.43 13.29
C LEU A 5 -4.67 -5.76 11.83
N LEU A 6 -4.39 -7.04 11.57
CA LEU A 6 -4.36 -7.62 10.23
C LEU A 6 -5.81 -7.83 9.76
N GLY A 7 -6.57 -6.73 9.70
CA GLY A 7 -7.88 -6.66 9.09
C GLY A 7 -7.74 -6.05 7.70
N PHE A 8 -7.18 -6.80 6.75
CA PHE A 8 -7.19 -6.37 5.35
C PHE A 8 -8.63 -6.43 4.82
N VAL A 9 -9.37 -5.33 4.99
CA VAL A 9 -10.54 -5.07 4.16
C VAL A 9 -10.01 -4.61 2.81
N LEU A 10 -9.82 -5.57 1.90
CA LEU A 10 -9.71 -5.27 0.48
C LEU A 10 -11.02 -4.58 0.06
N ILE A 11 -10.99 -3.26 -0.05
CA ILE A 11 -11.92 -2.59 -0.97
C ILE A 11 -11.48 -3.05 -2.35
N GLY A 12 -12.10 -4.13 -2.82
CA GLY A 12 -11.97 -4.55 -4.19
C GLY A 12 -12.25 -3.35 -5.07
N THR A 13 -11.36 -3.09 -6.01
CA THR A 13 -11.74 -2.40 -7.23
C THR A 13 -13.00 -3.10 -7.73
N GLN A 14 -14.16 -2.45 -7.64
CA GLN A 14 -15.41 -2.94 -8.21
C GLN A 14 -15.27 -2.95 -9.73
N SER A 15 -14.53 -3.92 -10.24
CA SER A 15 -14.69 -4.45 -11.57
C SER A 15 -15.35 -5.81 -11.38
N SER A 16 -16.69 -5.77 -11.23
CA SER A 16 -17.64 -6.85 -11.49
C SER A 16 -17.30 -8.22 -10.88
N LEU A 17 -17.77 -8.50 -9.65
CA LEU A 17 -18.05 -9.87 -9.16
C LEU A 17 -18.67 -9.85 -7.74
N SER A 18 -19.92 -9.38 -7.63
CA SER A 18 -20.88 -9.82 -6.60
C SER A 18 -22.32 -9.44 -6.98
N ALA A 19 -22.78 -9.90 -8.14
CA ALA A 19 -24.22 -9.94 -8.45
C ALA A 19 -24.81 -11.22 -7.85
N GLN A 20 -25.10 -11.20 -6.55
CA GLN A 20 -26.07 -12.02 -5.80
C GLN A 20 -25.68 -12.04 -4.30
N GLU A 21 -26.00 -10.96 -3.58
CA GLU A 21 -26.42 -10.98 -2.16
C GLU A 21 -26.84 -9.56 -1.73
N SER A 22 -28.17 -9.30 -1.79
CA SER A 22 -28.94 -8.14 -1.32
C SER A 22 -28.63 -6.73 -1.87
N ASP A 23 -29.63 -6.11 -2.50
CA ASP A 23 -29.69 -4.72 -2.99
C ASP A 23 -29.65 -3.63 -1.88
N ARG A 24 -28.88 -3.83 -0.80
CA ARG A 24 -28.58 -2.72 0.11
C ARG A 24 -27.28 -2.09 -0.34
N GLU A 25 -27.34 -0.84 -0.80
CA GLU A 25 -26.15 -0.01 -0.93
C GLU A 25 -25.42 0.01 0.42
N ILE A 26 -24.30 -0.71 0.52
CA ILE A 26 -23.52 -0.79 1.75
C ILE A 26 -22.65 0.47 1.83
N TYR A 27 -23.06 1.41 2.67
CA TYR A 27 -22.25 2.57 3.01
C TYR A 27 -21.31 2.22 4.17
N SER A 28 -20.05 2.61 4.06
CA SER A 28 -19.09 2.49 5.16
C SER A 28 -19.05 3.79 5.96
N ARG A 29 -19.06 3.71 7.30
CA ARG A 29 -18.78 4.89 8.13
C ARG A 29 -17.34 5.32 7.88
N ALA A 30 -17.15 6.59 7.59
CA ALA A 30 -15.82 7.14 7.39
C ALA A 30 -15.71 8.56 7.94
N VAL A 31 -14.49 8.99 8.22
CA VAL A 31 -14.15 10.36 8.57
C VAL A 31 -13.18 10.89 7.53
N PHE A 32 -13.56 11.97 6.85
CA PHE A 32 -12.65 12.74 6.01
C PHE A 32 -11.94 13.77 6.87
N THR A 33 -10.61 13.76 6.85
CA THR A 33 -9.80 14.87 7.36
C THR A 33 -9.46 15.76 6.17
N MET A 34 -9.88 17.01 6.23
CA MET A 34 -9.67 18.02 5.20
C MET A 34 -8.27 18.62 5.28
N ASN A 35 -7.84 19.35 4.25
CA ASN A 35 -6.51 20.00 4.23
C ASN A 35 -6.30 21.03 5.35
N ASP A 36 -7.36 21.70 5.80
CA ASP A 36 -7.34 22.64 6.93
C ASP A 36 -7.34 21.95 8.31
N GLY A 37 -7.38 20.61 8.34
CA GLY A 37 -7.43 19.79 9.54
C GLY A 37 -8.83 19.57 10.10
N SER A 38 -9.88 20.15 9.50
CA SER A 38 -11.25 19.87 9.89
C SER A 38 -11.63 18.41 9.60
N GLU A 39 -12.50 17.85 10.44
CA GLU A 39 -12.99 16.48 10.27
C GLU A 39 -14.46 16.47 9.87
N LYS A 40 -14.80 15.60 8.93
CA LYS A 40 -16.15 15.43 8.40
C LYS A 40 -16.55 13.96 8.44
N PRO A 41 -17.38 13.55 9.40
CA PRO A 41 -18.01 12.23 9.39
C PRO A 41 -18.93 12.09 8.19
N VAL A 42 -18.87 10.94 7.51
CA VAL A 42 -19.65 10.65 6.30
C VAL A 42 -20.05 9.18 6.23
N LEU A 43 -21.07 8.91 5.43
CA LEU A 43 -21.38 7.59 4.90
C LEU A 43 -20.73 7.45 3.53
N PHE A 44 -19.53 6.85 3.50
CA PHE A 44 -18.77 6.64 2.27
C PHE A 44 -19.49 5.68 1.33
N TYR A 45 -19.53 6.04 0.05
CA TYR A 45 -20.15 5.24 -1.00
C TYR A 45 -19.11 4.60 -1.92
N ARG A 46 -18.31 5.41 -2.63
CA ARG A 46 -17.28 4.91 -3.56
C ARG A 46 -16.23 5.96 -3.91
N TYR A 47 -15.14 5.48 -4.50
CA TYR A 47 -14.15 6.30 -5.20
C TYR A 47 -14.54 6.44 -6.67
N THR A 48 -14.14 7.55 -7.27
CA THR A 48 -14.12 7.69 -8.73
C THR A 48 -12.70 7.94 -9.19
N TYR A 49 -12.35 7.35 -10.33
CA TYR A 49 -11.08 7.53 -11.00
C TYR A 49 -11.27 8.40 -12.25
N PRO A 50 -10.23 9.09 -12.75
CA PRO A 50 -10.30 9.77 -14.03
C PRO A 50 -10.70 8.75 -15.12
N THR A 51 -11.74 9.05 -15.90
CA THR A 51 -12.14 8.20 -17.03
C THR A 51 -11.12 8.37 -18.16
N GLN A 52 -10.13 7.48 -18.32
CA GLN A 52 -9.33 7.41 -19.56
C GLN A 52 -8.96 5.97 -19.98
N SER A 53 -8.86 5.82 -21.31
CA SER A 53 -8.74 4.58 -22.09
C SER A 53 -7.63 3.62 -21.65
N LEU A 54 -7.88 2.33 -21.88
CA LEU A 54 -7.12 1.08 -21.69
C LEU A 54 -5.56 1.04 -21.61
N TYR A 55 -4.79 2.13 -21.70
CA TYR A 55 -3.36 2.07 -22.01
C TYR A 55 -2.37 2.85 -21.12
N THR A 56 -2.80 3.60 -20.10
CA THR A 56 -1.86 4.35 -19.21
C THR A 56 -2.13 4.05 -17.73
N TYR A 57 -1.47 3.02 -17.21
CA TYR A 57 -1.78 2.35 -15.94
C TYR A 57 -1.12 2.96 -14.69
N ILE A 58 -0.51 4.14 -14.77
CA ILE A 58 0.31 4.66 -13.66
C ILE A 58 -0.11 6.08 -13.22
N GLU A 59 -0.60 6.93 -14.13
CA GLU A 59 -1.08 8.29 -13.78
C GLU A 59 -2.61 8.41 -13.76
N GLY A 60 -3.34 7.50 -14.42
CA GLY A 60 -4.82 7.56 -14.56
C GLY A 60 -5.62 6.79 -13.51
N SER A 61 -4.95 6.20 -12.50
CA SER A 61 -5.57 5.26 -11.55
C SER A 61 -5.61 5.76 -10.11
N ASP A 62 -5.32 7.04 -9.86
CA ASP A 62 -5.44 7.61 -8.51
C ASP A 62 -6.86 8.14 -8.26
N ILE A 63 -7.26 8.17 -6.99
CA ILE A 63 -8.62 8.57 -6.61
C ILE A 63 -8.82 10.04 -6.96
N HIS A 64 -9.78 10.32 -7.84
CA HIS A 64 -10.10 11.67 -8.29
C HIS A 64 -11.19 12.32 -7.46
N ASN A 65 -12.21 11.57 -7.04
CA ASN A 65 -13.24 12.07 -6.12
C ASN A 65 -13.74 10.98 -5.18
N PHE A 66 -14.24 11.43 -4.03
CA PHE A 66 -15.01 10.61 -3.10
C PHE A 66 -16.50 10.94 -3.24
N GLU A 67 -17.32 9.90 -3.37
CA GLU A 67 -18.77 10.00 -3.29
C GLU A 67 -19.24 9.50 -1.92
N TYR A 68 -20.14 10.26 -1.28
CA TYR A 68 -20.57 10.01 0.09
C TYR A 68 -21.96 10.60 0.37
N LYS A 69 -22.54 10.22 1.51
CA LYS A 69 -23.77 10.80 2.07
C LYS A 69 -23.50 11.37 3.46
N LEU A 70 -24.32 12.33 3.90
CA LEU A 70 -24.29 12.81 5.30
C LEU A 70 -25.17 11.94 6.20
N GLU A 71 -26.31 11.51 5.67
CA GLU A 71 -27.29 10.64 6.32
C GLU A 71 -27.78 9.59 5.30
N ALA A 72 -28.31 8.46 5.75
CA ALA A 72 -28.62 7.31 4.87
C ALA A 72 -29.60 7.69 3.74
N GLU A 73 -30.58 8.54 4.04
CA GLU A 73 -31.62 9.02 3.14
C GLU A 73 -31.22 10.26 2.33
N SER A 74 -30.06 10.86 2.63
CA SER A 74 -29.58 12.06 1.93
C SER A 74 -29.10 11.77 0.51
N LYS A 75 -29.06 12.80 -0.34
CA LYS A 75 -28.49 12.69 -1.69
C LYS A 75 -26.99 12.36 -1.64
N ILE A 76 -26.50 11.65 -2.64
CA ILE A 76 -25.06 11.43 -2.82
C ILE A 76 -24.40 12.77 -3.13
N LEU A 77 -23.40 13.12 -2.34
CA LEU A 77 -22.49 14.25 -2.50
C LEU A 77 -21.17 13.77 -3.08
N LYS A 78 -20.45 14.69 -3.70
CA LYS A 78 -19.14 14.45 -4.31
C LYS A 78 -18.16 15.50 -3.79
N ILE A 79 -16.94 15.10 -3.48
CA ILE A 79 -15.83 15.98 -3.11
C ILE A 79 -14.58 15.62 -3.89
N ASN A 80 -13.83 16.63 -4.33
CA ASN A 80 -12.59 16.37 -5.03
C ASN A 80 -11.58 15.77 -4.03
N ALA A 81 -10.86 14.74 -4.46
CA ALA A 81 -9.86 14.10 -3.64
C ALA A 81 -8.72 15.06 -3.25
N GLU A 82 -8.52 16.16 -3.99
CA GLU A 82 -7.56 17.20 -3.64
C GLU A 82 -7.93 18.01 -2.39
N GLU A 83 -9.21 18.02 -2.01
CA GLU A 83 -9.69 18.73 -0.81
C GLU A 83 -9.51 17.88 0.46
N VAL A 84 -9.31 16.58 0.31
CA VAL A 84 -9.23 15.60 1.40
C VAL A 84 -7.77 15.19 1.61
N LYS A 85 -7.33 15.19 2.86
CA LYS A 85 -5.97 14.79 3.24
C LYS A 85 -5.89 13.32 3.67
N LYS A 86 -6.85 12.88 4.48
CA LYS A 86 -6.94 11.51 5.01
C LYS A 86 -8.39 11.03 4.99
N VAL A 87 -8.59 9.75 4.76
CA VAL A 87 -9.87 9.07 5.01
C VAL A 87 -9.64 7.97 6.04
N ARG A 88 -10.47 7.91 7.08
CA ARG A 88 -10.50 6.82 8.06
C ARG A 88 -11.81 6.07 7.94
N PHE A 89 -11.77 4.78 7.67
CA PHE A 89 -12.92 3.90 7.71
C PHE A 89 -13.08 3.31 9.10
N MET A 90 -14.29 3.32 9.61
CA MET A 90 -14.61 2.85 10.95
C MET A 90 -15.44 1.56 10.89
N ASP A 91 -15.27 0.69 11.87
CA ASP A 91 -16.21 -0.41 12.12
C ASP A 91 -17.46 0.06 12.87
N GLU A 92 -18.30 -0.90 13.27
CA GLU A 92 -19.54 -0.64 14.01
C GLU A 92 -19.30 -0.09 15.43
N TYR A 93 -18.09 -0.24 15.98
CA TYR A 93 -17.68 0.24 17.30
C TYR A 93 -16.89 1.55 17.24
N GLU A 94 -16.81 2.19 16.07
CA GLU A 94 -16.04 3.42 15.81
C GLU A 94 -14.51 3.22 15.89
N ASP A 95 -14.02 1.98 15.78
CA ASP A 95 -12.59 1.70 15.67
C ASP A 95 -12.11 1.84 14.20
N GLU A 96 -10.96 2.48 13.98
CA GLU A 96 -10.37 2.64 12.63
C GLU A 96 -9.92 1.27 12.08
N ILE A 97 -10.54 0.84 10.99
CA ILE A 97 -10.23 -0.41 10.28
C ILE A 97 -9.34 -0.21 9.05
N LEU A 98 -9.36 0.98 8.46
CA LEU A 98 -8.55 1.33 7.30
C LEU A 98 -8.31 2.84 7.24
N GLY A 99 -7.06 3.24 7.15
CA GLY A 99 -6.67 4.62 6.84
C GLY A 99 -6.21 4.71 5.39
N LEU A 100 -6.69 5.72 4.64
CA LEU A 100 -6.14 6.14 3.36
C LEU A 100 -5.53 7.53 3.49
N GLU A 101 -4.36 7.74 2.91
CA GLU A 101 -3.70 9.05 2.86
C GLU A 101 -3.21 9.35 1.45
N ARG A 102 -3.31 10.61 1.04
CA ARG A 102 -2.67 11.09 -0.18
C ARG A 102 -1.19 11.36 0.11
N LEU A 103 -0.32 10.69 -0.63
CA LEU A 103 1.13 10.77 -0.45
C LEU A 103 1.79 11.46 -1.63
N GLN A 104 2.62 12.46 -1.35
CA GLN A 104 3.62 12.89 -2.32
C GLN A 104 4.70 11.80 -2.41
N LEU A 105 4.96 11.31 -3.62
CA LEU A 105 5.82 10.15 -3.82
C LEU A 105 7.22 10.54 -4.28
N LYS A 106 8.23 9.95 -3.63
CA LYS A 106 9.63 10.00 -4.02
C LYS A 106 10.21 8.60 -4.15
N ALA A 107 11.38 8.47 -4.77
CA ALA A 107 12.11 7.22 -4.88
C ALA A 107 13.62 7.44 -4.81
N VAL A 108 14.38 6.35 -4.67
CA VAL A 108 15.84 6.38 -4.70
C VAL A 108 16.34 6.04 -6.12
N ASN A 109 17.10 6.95 -6.72
CA ASN A 109 17.68 6.74 -8.05
C ASN A 109 18.90 5.80 -8.01
N ILE A 110 19.52 5.53 -9.16
CA ILE A 110 20.69 4.62 -9.24
C ILE A 110 21.96 5.16 -8.55
N LYS A 111 22.00 6.47 -8.28
CA LYS A 111 23.09 7.15 -7.57
C LYS A 111 22.87 7.19 -6.06
N GLY A 112 21.74 6.67 -5.56
CA GLY A 112 21.38 6.76 -4.15
C GLY A 112 20.78 8.11 -3.75
N GLU A 113 20.26 8.90 -4.69
CA GLU A 113 19.66 10.20 -4.40
C GLU A 113 18.13 10.11 -4.41
N ILE A 114 17.47 10.92 -3.57
CA ILE A 114 16.01 11.10 -3.59
C ILE A 114 15.60 11.83 -4.86
N VAL A 115 14.65 11.27 -5.59
CA VAL A 115 14.05 11.89 -6.77
C VAL A 115 12.54 11.92 -6.66
N ASP A 116 11.95 13.01 -7.13
CA ASP A 116 10.49 13.18 -7.19
C ASP A 116 9.89 12.25 -8.26
N LYS A 117 8.69 11.73 -7.97
CA LYS A 117 7.90 10.92 -8.91
C LYS A 117 6.96 11.76 -9.75
N ALA A 118 6.75 13.03 -9.40
CA ALA A 118 5.89 14.02 -10.05
C ALA A 118 4.40 13.66 -10.07
N TYR A 119 3.98 12.74 -9.20
CA TYR A 119 2.58 12.43 -8.96
C TYR A 119 2.35 12.08 -7.48
N ASP A 120 1.13 12.35 -7.01
CA ASP A 120 0.66 11.91 -5.71
C ASP A 120 -0.11 10.60 -5.85
N SER A 121 -0.23 9.86 -4.76
CA SER A 121 -1.08 8.69 -4.75
C SER A 121 -1.78 8.47 -3.41
N TRP A 122 -3.07 8.13 -3.46
CA TRP A 122 -3.80 7.62 -2.32
C TRP A 122 -3.35 6.20 -1.98
N GLN A 123 -2.86 6.00 -0.76
CA GLN A 123 -2.35 4.73 -0.31
C GLN A 123 -2.92 4.35 1.05
N PRO A 124 -3.25 3.07 1.27
CA PRO A 124 -3.68 2.61 2.57
C PRO A 124 -2.51 2.52 3.52
N LEU A 125 -2.76 2.92 4.77
CA LEU A 125 -1.83 2.79 5.88
C LEU A 125 -1.83 1.34 6.36
N LEU A 126 -0.68 0.68 6.24
CA LEU A 126 -0.50 -0.72 6.62
C LEU A 126 0.15 -0.86 8.00
N TYR A 127 0.93 0.15 8.42
CA TYR A 127 1.57 0.20 9.73
C TYR A 127 1.79 1.64 10.17
N ASP A 128 1.29 1.99 11.36
CA ASP A 128 1.39 3.32 11.96
C ASP A 128 2.40 3.35 13.11
N GLY A 129 3.68 3.39 12.75
CA GLY A 129 4.80 3.54 13.69
C GLY A 129 5.59 4.84 13.48
N LYS A 130 6.79 4.94 14.05
CA LYS A 130 7.67 6.11 13.84
C LYS A 130 8.06 6.28 12.37
N ILE A 131 8.23 5.15 11.69
CA ILE A 131 8.23 5.06 10.23
C ILE A 131 6.90 4.40 9.85
N LYS A 132 6.07 5.13 9.13
CA LYS A 132 4.79 4.64 8.62
C LYS A 132 5.03 3.82 7.37
N ILE A 133 4.29 2.73 7.21
CA ILE A 133 4.30 1.91 6.00
C ILE A 133 2.92 2.01 5.34
N TYR A 134 2.92 2.38 4.08
CA TYR A 134 1.76 2.38 3.21
C TYR A 134 1.95 1.36 2.10
N GLY A 135 0.88 0.88 1.50
CA GLY A 135 1.07 0.03 0.34
C GLY A 135 -0.19 -0.57 -0.26
N SER A 136 -0.14 -0.81 -1.55
CA SER A 136 -1.26 -1.35 -2.32
C SER A 136 -0.79 -2.46 -3.24
N THR A 137 -1.73 -3.25 -3.71
CA THR A 137 -1.47 -4.26 -4.74
C THR A 137 -1.76 -3.67 -6.11
N SER A 138 -0.84 -3.85 -7.04
CA SER A 138 -1.08 -3.58 -8.45
C SER A 138 -1.51 -4.85 -9.19
N TYR A 139 -2.37 -4.67 -10.18
CA TYR A 139 -2.86 -5.74 -11.04
C TYR A 139 -2.62 -5.38 -12.49
N ASN A 140 -2.19 -6.36 -13.28
CA ASN A 140 -2.18 -6.26 -14.73
C ASN A 140 -3.51 -6.81 -15.25
N CYS A 141 -4.29 -5.97 -15.94
CA CYS A 141 -5.57 -6.35 -16.50
C CYS A 141 -5.48 -6.41 -18.03
N THR A 142 -5.95 -7.52 -18.61
CA THR A 142 -6.01 -7.72 -20.06
C THR A 142 -7.31 -8.45 -20.38
N ASN A 143 -8.07 -7.97 -21.37
CA ASN A 143 -9.34 -8.57 -21.80
C ASN A 143 -10.29 -8.90 -20.62
N ASN A 144 -10.58 -7.90 -19.77
CA ASN A 144 -11.43 -8.00 -18.58
C ASN A 144 -10.97 -9.02 -17.51
N ALA A 145 -9.74 -9.54 -17.61
CA ALA A 145 -9.15 -10.39 -16.59
C ALA A 145 -7.93 -9.70 -15.97
N CYS A 146 -7.96 -9.53 -14.65
CA CYS A 146 -6.85 -9.00 -13.88
C CYS A 146 -6.02 -10.12 -13.26
N SER A 147 -4.72 -9.90 -13.13
CA SER A 147 -3.81 -10.76 -12.38
C SER A 147 -2.91 -9.94 -11.48
N TYR A 148 -2.61 -10.46 -10.29
CA TYR A 148 -1.63 -9.86 -9.39
C TYR A 148 -0.33 -9.55 -10.15
N ALA A 149 0.16 -8.32 -10.05
CA ALA A 149 1.39 -7.89 -10.69
C ALA A 149 2.51 -7.71 -9.65
N ASN A 150 2.31 -6.80 -8.68
CA ASN A 150 3.23 -6.61 -7.57
C ASN A 150 2.54 -5.95 -6.36
N THR A 151 3.22 -6.00 -5.23
CA THR A 151 2.90 -5.20 -4.04
C THR A 151 3.77 -3.95 -4.06
N ARG A 152 3.15 -2.77 -4.06
CA ARG A 152 3.84 -1.48 -3.94
C ARG A 152 3.84 -1.08 -2.47
N ILE A 153 5.03 -0.84 -1.92
CA ILE A 153 5.20 -0.36 -0.55
C ILE A 153 5.84 1.04 -0.58
N TYR A 154 5.39 1.87 0.34
CA TYR A 154 5.90 3.21 0.57
C TYR A 154 6.20 3.37 2.06
N ILE A 155 7.26 4.09 2.38
CA ILE A 155 7.67 4.39 3.75
C ILE A 155 7.77 5.89 3.95
N ARG A 156 7.38 6.37 5.12
CA ARG A 156 7.44 7.79 5.47
C ARG A 156 7.85 7.95 6.93
N ASN A 157 8.82 8.83 7.22
CA ASN A 157 9.07 9.23 8.60
C ASN A 157 7.86 10.05 9.05
N ALA A 158 7.36 9.85 10.27
CA ALA A 158 6.20 10.61 10.77
C ALA A 158 6.40 12.14 10.74
N LYS A 159 7.64 12.63 10.62
CA LYS A 159 8.00 14.05 10.52
C LYS A 159 8.07 14.58 9.08
N ASP A 160 8.10 13.71 8.08
CA ASP A 160 8.22 14.09 6.66
C ASP A 160 6.83 14.29 6.02
N ASP A 161 6.77 15.14 5.00
CA ASP A 161 5.57 15.40 4.19
C ASP A 161 5.46 14.50 2.94
N PHE A 162 6.52 13.76 2.61
CA PHE A 162 6.56 12.83 1.47
C PHE A 162 6.79 11.38 1.90
N ALA A 163 6.39 10.44 1.05
CA ALA A 163 6.72 9.02 1.21
C ALA A 163 7.75 8.59 0.15
N ILE A 164 8.69 7.73 0.54
CA ILE A 164 9.65 7.11 -0.37
C ILE A 164 9.13 5.73 -0.77
N MET A 165 9.13 5.42 -2.05
CA MET A 165 8.94 4.08 -2.60
C MET A 165 10.30 3.35 -2.60
N PRO A 166 10.54 2.36 -1.70
CA PRO A 166 11.87 1.74 -1.59
C PRO A 166 12.25 0.91 -2.81
N ILE A 167 11.25 0.40 -3.53
CA ILE A 167 11.41 -0.29 -4.82
C ILE A 167 10.63 0.48 -5.88
N ASP A 168 11.33 1.25 -6.72
CA ASP A 168 10.75 2.01 -7.84
C ASP A 168 10.36 1.09 -9.00
N TYR A 169 9.17 0.50 -8.92
CA TYR A 169 8.64 -0.41 -9.94
C TYR A 169 8.45 0.26 -11.31
N ASP A 170 8.24 1.59 -11.36
CA ASP A 170 7.99 2.28 -12.62
C ASP A 170 9.27 2.50 -13.43
N ARG A 171 10.42 2.47 -12.75
CA ARG A 171 11.74 2.59 -13.38
C ARG A 171 12.52 1.29 -13.35
N LEU A 172 11.94 0.19 -12.88
CA LEU A 172 12.61 -1.11 -12.78
C LEU A 172 12.88 -1.69 -14.18
N ASN A 173 14.14 -1.98 -14.49
CA ASN A 173 14.57 -2.56 -15.75
C ASN A 173 15.79 -3.48 -15.53
N LEU A 174 16.17 -4.25 -16.56
CA LEU A 174 17.22 -5.27 -16.46
C LEU A 174 18.57 -4.70 -15.95
N PHE A 175 18.88 -3.43 -16.24
CA PHE A 175 20.12 -2.78 -15.83
C PHE A 175 20.14 -2.36 -14.35
N ASN A 176 18.98 -2.16 -13.72
CA ASN A 176 18.90 -1.70 -12.32
C ASN A 176 18.34 -2.74 -11.34
N MET A 177 17.87 -3.89 -11.82
CA MET A 177 17.42 -5.02 -10.98
C MET A 177 18.49 -5.48 -9.98
N GLY A 178 19.78 -5.41 -10.35
CA GLY A 178 20.89 -5.81 -9.47
C GLY A 178 21.11 -4.88 -8.27
N LYS A 179 20.50 -3.69 -8.26
CA LYS A 179 20.66 -2.65 -7.21
C LYS A 179 19.39 -2.39 -6.41
N VAL A 180 18.34 -3.18 -6.61
CA VAL A 180 17.05 -2.99 -5.93
C VAL A 180 17.21 -3.05 -4.41
N ASP A 181 17.95 -4.06 -3.93
CA ASP A 181 18.19 -4.26 -2.51
C ASP A 181 18.95 -3.08 -1.88
N GLU A 182 19.93 -2.52 -2.60
CA GLU A 182 20.70 -1.34 -2.15
C GLU A 182 19.83 -0.09 -2.07
N LYS A 183 18.97 0.14 -3.08
CA LYS A 183 18.03 1.26 -3.08
C LYS A 183 17.00 1.14 -1.96
N MET A 184 16.52 -0.07 -1.68
CA MET A 184 15.60 -0.32 -0.58
C MET A 184 16.25 0.04 0.75
N VAL A 185 17.49 -0.41 1.00
CA VAL A 185 18.25 -0.07 2.22
C VAL A 185 18.49 1.45 2.29
N GLU A 186 18.85 2.09 1.19
CA GLU A 186 19.06 3.55 1.15
C GLU A 186 17.77 4.32 1.46
N ALA A 187 16.62 3.87 0.95
CA ALA A 187 15.33 4.49 1.29
C ALA A 187 15.07 4.44 2.80
N PHE A 188 15.36 3.32 3.46
CA PHE A 188 15.28 3.22 4.91
C PHE A 188 16.32 4.08 5.63
N ARG A 189 17.53 4.21 5.09
CA ARG A 189 18.57 5.10 5.64
C ARG A 189 18.11 6.55 5.63
N MET A 190 17.51 6.99 4.53
CA MET A 190 16.96 8.34 4.38
C MET A 190 15.81 8.60 5.36
N VAL A 191 14.85 7.69 5.43
CA VAL A 191 13.68 7.82 6.31
C VAL A 191 14.04 7.65 7.79
N GLY A 192 15.03 6.82 8.11
CA GLY A 192 15.56 6.64 9.46
C GLY A 192 16.46 7.78 9.94
N GLY A 193 16.96 8.61 9.02
CA GLY A 193 17.80 9.77 9.34
C GLY A 193 19.14 9.40 10.00
N GLY A 194 19.66 10.29 10.84
CA GLY A 194 21.00 10.20 11.45
C GLY A 194 21.15 9.19 12.60
N CYS A 195 20.29 8.19 12.71
CA CYS A 195 20.36 7.21 13.79
C CYS A 195 21.50 6.20 13.56
N ALA A 196 22.62 6.38 14.26
CA ALA A 196 23.85 5.59 14.06
C ALA A 196 23.63 4.08 14.23
N ASP A 197 22.95 3.65 15.30
CA ASP A 197 22.68 2.23 15.58
C ASP A 197 21.82 1.59 14.48
N PHE A 198 20.83 2.34 13.97
CA PHE A 198 20.04 1.86 12.84
C PHE A 198 20.85 1.79 11.55
N ASN A 199 21.76 2.73 11.32
CA ASN A 199 22.67 2.66 10.16
C ASN A 199 23.58 1.43 10.23
N ILE A 200 24.08 1.06 11.40
CA ILE A 200 24.83 -0.19 11.60
C ILE A 200 23.97 -1.42 11.26
N TYR A 201 22.71 -1.43 11.71
CA TYR A 201 21.76 -2.47 11.32
C TYR A 201 21.55 -2.52 9.80
N LEU A 202 21.36 -1.38 9.15
CA LEU A 202 21.15 -1.29 7.70
C LEU A 202 22.37 -1.76 6.90
N GLU A 203 23.59 -1.50 7.37
CA GLU A 203 24.82 -2.04 6.79
C GLU A 203 24.87 -3.57 6.89
N SER A 204 24.52 -4.12 8.06
CA SER A 204 24.42 -5.57 8.25
C SER A 204 23.35 -6.19 7.34
N LEU A 205 22.18 -5.55 7.25
CA LEU A 205 21.10 -5.97 6.36
C LEU A 205 21.53 -5.93 4.88
N GLN A 206 22.25 -4.89 4.46
CA GLN A 206 22.75 -4.77 3.10
C GLN A 206 23.73 -5.91 2.75
N ASN A 207 24.60 -6.27 3.69
CA ASN A 207 25.50 -7.41 3.52
C ASN A 207 24.72 -8.74 3.44
N LYS A 208 23.68 -8.90 4.28
CA LYS A 208 22.79 -10.05 4.24
C LYS A 208 22.03 -10.15 2.90
N LEU A 209 21.56 -9.04 2.37
CA LEU A 209 20.87 -8.99 1.07
C LEU A 209 21.80 -9.27 -0.12
N ARG A 210 23.12 -9.05 0.04
CA ARG A 210 24.14 -9.44 -0.95
C ARG A 210 24.54 -10.91 -0.85
N ASP A 211 24.30 -11.57 0.30
CA ASP A 211 24.62 -12.98 0.49
C ASP A 211 23.80 -13.89 -0.43
N ARG A 212 24.50 -14.76 -1.16
CA ARG A 212 23.88 -15.59 -2.19
C ARG A 212 22.92 -16.62 -1.61
N GLU A 213 23.25 -17.22 -0.47
CA GLU A 213 22.42 -18.26 0.12
C GLU A 213 21.16 -17.64 0.73
N PHE A 214 21.28 -16.50 1.39
CA PHE A 214 20.13 -15.74 1.87
C PHE A 214 19.18 -15.37 0.72
N ARG A 215 19.68 -14.81 -0.39
CA ARG A 215 18.85 -14.46 -1.56
C ARG A 215 18.14 -15.67 -2.14
N LYS A 216 18.83 -16.80 -2.22
CA LYS A 216 18.25 -18.06 -2.70
C LYS A 216 17.15 -18.56 -1.76
N GLN A 217 17.38 -18.55 -0.46
CA GLN A 217 16.38 -18.92 0.54
C GLN A 217 15.15 -18.00 0.46
N TYR A 218 15.37 -16.68 0.46
CA TYR A 218 14.29 -15.71 0.36
C TYR A 218 13.46 -15.88 -0.93
N SER A 219 14.12 -16.15 -2.07
CA SER A 219 13.43 -16.45 -3.34
C SER A 219 12.63 -17.75 -3.28
N GLN A 220 13.13 -18.79 -2.60
CA GLN A 220 12.40 -20.04 -2.40
C GLN A 220 11.17 -19.86 -1.51
N GLU A 221 11.29 -19.10 -0.42
CA GLU A 221 10.18 -18.75 0.46
C GLU A 221 9.10 -17.96 -0.28
N TRP A 222 9.51 -16.95 -1.05
CA TRP A 222 8.61 -16.18 -1.93
C TRP A 222 7.86 -17.12 -2.90
N LEU A 223 8.58 -18.00 -3.59
CA LEU A 223 7.98 -18.95 -4.54
C LEU A 223 7.02 -19.93 -3.85
N ALA A 224 7.35 -20.37 -2.64
CA ALA A 224 6.52 -21.28 -1.86
C ALA A 224 5.20 -20.59 -1.46
N ILE A 225 5.25 -19.36 -0.96
CA ILE A 225 4.07 -18.57 -0.60
C ILE A 225 3.21 -18.30 -1.83
N PHE A 226 3.81 -17.88 -2.94
CA PHE A 226 3.08 -17.63 -4.18
C PHE A 226 2.33 -18.88 -4.67
N ARG A 227 3.00 -20.03 -4.71
CA ARG A 227 2.39 -21.32 -5.10
C ARG A 227 1.30 -21.77 -4.13
N LYS A 228 1.51 -21.59 -2.82
CA LYS A 228 0.51 -21.88 -1.78
C LYS A 228 -0.74 -21.03 -2.00
N SER A 229 -0.56 -19.75 -2.25
CA SER A 229 -1.65 -18.78 -2.48
C SER A 229 -2.49 -19.13 -3.71
N ILE A 230 -1.86 -19.59 -4.79
CA ILE A 230 -2.59 -20.10 -5.96
C ILE A 230 -3.45 -21.31 -5.58
N LYS A 231 -2.91 -22.26 -4.82
CA LYS A 231 -3.65 -23.46 -4.39
C LYS A 231 -4.83 -23.10 -3.48
N GLU A 232 -4.59 -22.26 -2.47
CA GLU A 232 -5.62 -21.78 -1.53
C GLU A 232 -6.73 -21.03 -2.27
N GLY A 233 -6.37 -20.10 -3.15
CA GLY A 233 -7.31 -19.33 -3.94
C GLY A 233 -8.19 -20.20 -4.85
N ARG A 234 -7.59 -21.20 -5.52
CA ARG A 234 -8.33 -22.17 -6.34
C ARG A 234 -9.24 -23.08 -5.51
N ALA A 235 -8.78 -23.50 -4.33
CA ALA A 235 -9.55 -24.37 -3.44
C ALA A 235 -10.87 -23.71 -2.97
N ARG A 236 -10.91 -22.37 -2.88
CA ARG A 236 -12.14 -21.62 -2.54
C ARG A 236 -13.23 -21.70 -3.62
N ARG A 237 -12.92 -22.12 -4.85
CA ARG A 237 -13.86 -22.28 -6.00
C ARG A 237 -14.73 -21.04 -6.34
N LYS A 238 -14.30 -19.84 -5.94
CA LYS A 238 -14.98 -18.55 -6.23
C LYS A 238 -14.44 -17.82 -7.47
N GLY A 239 -13.69 -18.52 -8.33
CA GLY A 239 -13.17 -17.98 -9.59
C GLY A 239 -11.80 -17.31 -9.51
N LYS A 240 -11.37 -16.73 -10.64
CA LYS A 240 -10.03 -16.18 -10.85
C LYS A 240 -9.76 -14.93 -9.99
N ALA A 241 -10.77 -14.07 -9.81
CA ALA A 241 -10.65 -12.88 -8.97
C ALA A 241 -10.28 -13.24 -7.53
N THR A 242 -10.98 -14.20 -6.91
CA THR A 242 -10.64 -14.69 -5.57
C THR A 242 -9.23 -15.25 -5.49
N THR A 243 -8.78 -15.98 -6.52
CA THR A 243 -7.41 -16.51 -6.52
C THR A 243 -6.38 -15.39 -6.53
N ASN A 244 -6.57 -14.36 -7.36
CA ASN A 244 -5.66 -13.22 -7.40
C ASN A 244 -5.67 -12.41 -6.10
N ASN A 245 -6.83 -12.24 -5.45
CA ASN A 245 -6.92 -11.55 -4.16
C ASN A 245 -6.18 -12.33 -3.07
N THR A 246 -6.32 -13.66 -3.03
CA THR A 246 -5.55 -14.49 -2.09
C THR A 246 -4.04 -14.42 -2.33
N ILE A 247 -3.61 -14.36 -3.60
CA ILE A 247 -2.20 -14.08 -3.92
C ILE A 247 -1.79 -12.71 -3.38
N ALA A 248 -2.55 -11.67 -3.67
CA ALA A 248 -2.27 -10.31 -3.22
C ALA A 248 -2.14 -10.20 -1.70
N GLU A 249 -3.09 -10.76 -0.95
CA GLU A 249 -3.10 -10.79 0.53
C GLU A 249 -1.85 -11.45 1.09
N ASN A 250 -1.57 -12.69 0.66
CA ASN A 250 -0.46 -13.46 1.18
C ASN A 250 0.90 -12.86 0.77
N MET A 251 1.00 -12.30 -0.43
CA MET A 251 2.21 -11.60 -0.88
C MET A 251 2.44 -10.30 -0.11
N MET A 252 1.38 -9.51 0.13
CA MET A 252 1.44 -8.31 0.96
C MET A 252 1.94 -8.67 2.37
N GLU A 253 1.40 -9.72 3.00
CA GLU A 253 1.85 -10.17 4.31
C GLU A 253 3.33 -10.57 4.31
N PHE A 254 3.78 -11.28 3.27
CA PHE A 254 5.18 -11.65 3.13
C PHE A 254 6.10 -10.44 3.05
N TYR A 255 5.77 -9.43 2.24
CA TYR A 255 6.56 -8.20 2.16
C TYR A 255 6.51 -7.40 3.45
N MET A 256 5.33 -7.27 4.07
CA MET A 256 5.17 -6.56 5.34
C MET A 256 6.06 -7.12 6.45
N LYS A 257 6.34 -8.42 6.48
CA LYS A 257 7.27 -9.01 7.46
C LYS A 257 8.68 -8.43 7.36
N MET A 258 9.20 -8.24 6.15
CA MET A 258 10.52 -7.64 5.95
C MET A 258 10.51 -6.15 6.35
N TYR A 259 9.53 -5.38 5.86
CA TYR A 259 9.48 -3.95 6.08
C TYR A 259 9.23 -3.60 7.56
N THR A 260 8.29 -4.29 8.22
CA THR A 260 8.04 -4.09 9.65
C THR A 260 9.23 -4.52 10.50
N GLY A 261 9.95 -5.60 10.11
CA GLY A 261 11.18 -6.00 10.78
C GLY A 261 12.25 -4.92 10.77
N ILE A 262 12.42 -4.23 9.64
CA ILE A 262 13.35 -3.08 9.52
C ILE A 262 12.88 -1.91 10.40
N VAL A 263 11.59 -1.58 10.34
CA VAL A 263 11.02 -0.49 11.15
C VAL A 263 11.12 -0.80 12.66
N PHE A 264 10.94 -2.05 13.09
CA PHE A 264 11.11 -2.41 14.49
C PHE A 264 12.54 -2.23 14.98
N GLU A 265 13.54 -2.52 14.15
CA GLU A 265 14.94 -2.22 14.51
C GLU A 265 15.17 -0.71 14.56
N TYR A 266 14.53 0.09 13.71
CA TYR A 266 14.53 1.55 13.87
C TYR A 266 13.91 1.97 15.21
N GLU A 267 12.71 1.51 15.53
CA GLU A 267 11.99 1.93 16.75
C GLU A 267 12.69 1.50 18.05
N LYS A 268 13.36 0.34 18.02
CA LYS A 268 14.16 -0.18 19.13
C LYS A 268 15.41 0.64 19.37
N ASN A 269 16.12 1.03 18.32
CA ASN A 269 17.43 1.66 18.42
C ASN A 269 17.36 3.20 18.41
N CYS A 270 16.29 3.79 17.85
CA CYS A 270 16.14 5.22 17.67
C CYS A 270 15.05 5.75 18.61
N LYS A 271 15.46 6.44 19.69
CA LYS A 271 14.56 6.91 20.75
C LYS A 271 13.68 8.11 20.34
N HIS A 272 14.01 8.81 19.26
CA HIS A 272 13.35 10.06 18.83
C HIS A 272 12.98 10.07 17.36
#